data_AF-A0A6A2YNM1-F1
#
_entry.id   AF-A0A6A2YNM1-F1
#
_cell.length_a   1.000
_cell.length_b   1.000
_cell.length_c   1.000
_cell.angle_alpha   90.00
_cell.angle_beta   90.00
_cell.angle_gamma   90.00
#
_symmetry.space_group_name_H-M   'P 1'
#
loop_
_entity.id
_entity.type
_entity.pdbx_description
1 polymer ?
#
loop_
_entity_poly.entity_id
_entity_poly.type
_entity_poly.pdbx_seq_one_letter_code
_entity_poly.pdbx_strand_id
1 'polypeptide(L)'
;MAEAVISVAVEVALSKVISILEDPISLAWDFKDELNKLRSSLSLTRTFLQDAERRQLDEPVKVWLEQLRDIASKTDDVLDEIAYEHLRRKVDTRKRTQEKTHQIYDVRREYRLLFGHHTG
;
A
#
# COMPACT_ATOMS: atom_id res chain seq x y z
N MET A 1 -23.62 -11.52 12.61
CA MET A 1 -23.60 -10.42 11.61
C MET A 1 -22.39 -9.51 11.79
N ALA A 2 -22.03 -9.14 13.02
CA ALA A 2 -20.82 -8.36 13.29
C ALA A 2 -19.54 -9.10 12.87
N GLU A 3 -19.50 -10.43 13.01
CA GLU A 3 -18.36 -11.28 12.63
C GLU A 3 -18.06 -11.19 11.13
N ALA A 4 -19.09 -11.24 10.29
CA ALA A 4 -18.96 -11.15 8.84
C ALA A 4 -18.46 -9.77 8.40
N VAL A 5 -18.91 -8.69 9.05
CA VAL A 5 -18.44 -7.33 8.75
C VAL A 5 -16.96 -7.18 9.11
N ILE A 6 -16.53 -7.71 10.26
CA ILE A 6 -15.12 -7.67 10.69
C ILE A 6 -14.25 -8.51 9.74
N SER A 7 -14.74 -9.67 9.30
CA SER A 7 -14.04 -10.49 8.31
C SER A 7 -13.77 -9.73 7.01
N VAL A 8 -14.79 -9.05 6.46
CA VAL A 8 -14.64 -8.23 5.26
C VAL A 8 -13.61 -7.11 5.47
N ALA A 9 -13.65 -6.40 6.60
CA ALA A 9 -12.69 -5.34 6.90
C ALA A 9 -11.24 -5.86 6.96
N VAL A 10 -11.02 -7.01 7.61
CA VAL A 10 -9.70 -7.66 7.70
C VAL A 10 -9.19 -8.07 6.31
N GLU A 11 -10.04 -8.60 5.44
CA GLU A 11 -9.68 -8.99 4.07
C GLU A 11 -9.29 -7.77 3.22
N VAL A 12 -10.03 -6.66 3.35
CA VAL A 12 -9.72 -5.40 2.66
C VAL A 12 -8.36 -4.85 3.11
N ALA A 13 -8.14 -4.76 4.42
CA ALA A 13 -6.88 -4.28 4.98
C ALA A 13 -5.69 -5.17 4.55
N LEU A 14 -5.88 -6.51 4.58
CA LEU A 14 -4.85 -7.46 4.15
C LEU A 14 -4.50 -7.27 2.67
N SER A 15 -5.50 -7.06 1.81
CA SER A 15 -5.32 -6.82 0.38
C SER A 15 -4.56 -5.52 0.11
N LYS A 16 -4.87 -4.44 0.85
CA LYS A 16 -4.14 -3.16 0.77
C LYS A 16 -2.67 -3.33 1.15
N VAL A 17 -2.39 -3.98 2.29
CA VAL A 17 -1.02 -4.21 2.78
C VAL A 17 -0.19 -5.03 1.77
N ILE A 18 -0.76 -6.11 1.22
CA ILE A 18 -0.09 -6.93 0.20
C ILE A 18 0.23 -6.09 -1.03
N SER A 19 -0.74 -5.32 -1.52
CA SER A 19 -0.56 -4.45 -2.69
C SER A 19 0.55 -3.42 -2.50
N ILE A 20 0.66 -2.84 -1.31
CA ILE A 20 1.75 -1.88 -0.98
C ILE A 20 3.09 -2.60 -0.94
N LEU A 21 3.19 -3.74 -0.27
CA LEU A 21 4.44 -4.51 -0.11
C LEU A 21 4.98 -5.09 -1.43
N GLU A 22 4.10 -5.40 -2.38
CA GLU A 22 4.48 -5.93 -3.69
C GLU A 22 4.87 -4.85 -4.69
N ASP A 23 4.59 -3.56 -4.43
CA ASP A 23 5.04 -2.48 -5.31
C ASP A 23 6.56 -2.27 -5.16
N PRO A 24 7.34 -2.26 -6.26
CA PRO A 24 8.79 -2.08 -6.22
C PRO A 24 9.27 -0.81 -5.51
N ILE A 25 8.44 0.24 -5.47
CA ILE A 25 8.77 1.52 -4.81
C ILE A 25 8.73 1.39 -3.28
N SER A 26 8.01 0.40 -2.74
CA SER A 26 7.89 0.17 -1.29
C SER A 26 9.19 -0.33 -0.65
N LEU A 27 10.14 -0.85 -1.45
CA LEU A 27 11.44 -1.32 -0.96
C LEU A 27 12.28 -0.23 -0.31
N ALA A 28 12.04 1.03 -0.67
CA ALA A 28 12.79 2.17 -0.18
C ALA A 28 12.18 2.80 1.09
N TRP A 29 11.18 2.15 1.71
CA TRP A 29 10.45 2.71 2.85
C TRP A 29 10.93 2.12 4.17
N ASP A 30 11.15 2.99 5.15
CA ASP A 30 11.63 2.61 6.49
C ASP A 30 10.60 1.78 7.28
N PHE A 31 9.35 1.73 6.82
CA PHE A 31 8.25 1.03 7.51
C PHE A 31 7.85 -0.30 6.86
N LYS A 32 8.69 -0.85 5.97
CA LYS A 32 8.41 -2.12 5.28
C LYS A 32 8.30 -3.30 6.25
N ASP A 33 9.11 -3.32 7.29
CA ASP A 33 9.07 -4.37 8.33
C ASP A 33 7.77 -4.28 9.15
N GLU A 34 7.33 -3.07 9.47
CA GLU A 34 6.06 -2.77 10.13
C GLU A 34 4.87 -3.25 9.29
N LEU A 35 4.89 -3.01 7.97
CA LEU A 35 3.87 -3.52 7.06
C LEU A 35 3.85 -5.06 6.99
N ASN A 36 5.01 -5.72 7.02
CA ASN A 36 5.08 -7.19 7.07
C ASN A 36 4.56 -7.75 8.39
N LYS A 37 4.83 -7.08 9.52
CA LYS A 37 4.24 -7.43 10.82
C LYS A 37 2.72 -7.27 10.77
N LEU A 38 2.23 -6.17 10.21
CA LEU A 38 0.80 -5.93 10.05
C LEU A 38 0.13 -7.00 9.18
N ARG A 39 0.73 -7.37 8.05
CA ARG A 39 0.28 -8.49 7.20
C ARG A 39 0.14 -9.79 7.98
N SER A 40 1.14 -10.10 8.81
CA SER A 40 1.17 -11.33 9.62
C SER A 40 0.06 -11.31 10.68
N SER A 41 -0.11 -10.19 11.37
CA SER A 41 -1.19 -10.00 12.35
C SER A 41 -2.58 -10.11 11.71
N LEU A 42 -2.82 -9.44 10.58
CA LEU A 42 -4.10 -9.53 9.86
C LEU A 42 -4.39 -10.96 9.37
N SER A 43 -3.36 -11.70 8.93
CA SER A 43 -3.51 -13.10 8.52
C SER A 43 -3.88 -14.03 9.68
N LEU A 44 -3.28 -13.80 10.85
CA LEU A 44 -3.63 -14.53 12.08
C LEU A 44 -5.07 -14.24 12.49
N THR A 45 -5.46 -12.95 12.49
CA THR A 45 -6.82 -12.51 12.78
C THR A 45 -7.83 -13.13 11.83
N ARG A 46 -7.57 -13.15 10.52
CA ARG A 46 -8.43 -13.80 9.52
C ARG A 46 -8.67 -15.27 9.87
N THR A 47 -7.62 -15.98 10.22
CA THR A 47 -7.70 -17.41 10.60
C THR A 47 -8.52 -17.60 11.87
N PHE A 48 -8.35 -16.72 12.86
CA PHE A 48 -9.14 -16.74 14.08
C PHE A 48 -10.63 -16.48 13.81
N LEU A 49 -10.97 -15.48 12.99
CA LEU A 49 -12.34 -15.17 12.61
C LEU A 49 -13.03 -16.35 11.92
N GLN A 50 -12.30 -17.08 11.08
CA GLN A 50 -12.81 -18.30 10.43
C GLN A 50 -13.08 -19.45 11.42
N ASP A 51 -12.28 -19.59 12.48
CA ASP A 51 -12.55 -20.58 13.55
C ASP A 51 -13.71 -20.13 14.46
N ALA A 52 -13.80 -18.83 14.73
CA ALA A 52 -14.86 -18.21 15.51
C ALA A 52 -16.24 -18.37 14.84
N GLU A 53 -16.35 -18.15 13.52
CA GLU A 53 -17.60 -18.32 12.77
C GLU A 53 -18.19 -19.75 12.87
N ARG A 54 -17.34 -20.76 13.11
CA ARG A 54 -17.73 -22.18 13.20
C ARG A 54 -18.22 -22.60 14.59
N ARG A 55 -18.09 -21.75 15.61
CA ARG A 55 -18.40 -22.08 17.01
C ARG A 55 -19.44 -21.11 17.59
N GLN A 56 -20.26 -21.60 18.53
CA GLN A 56 -21.11 -20.72 19.32
C GLN A 56 -20.19 -19.84 20.19
N LEU A 57 -20.23 -18.53 19.99
CA LEU A 57 -19.30 -17.58 20.58
C LEU A 57 -19.64 -17.29 22.04
N ASP A 58 -18.73 -17.59 22.94
CA ASP A 58 -18.81 -17.18 24.35
C ASP A 58 -18.72 -15.65 24.47
N GLU A 59 -19.31 -15.10 25.53
CA GLU A 59 -19.34 -13.65 25.78
C GLU A 59 -17.96 -12.95 25.75
N PRO A 60 -16.86 -13.55 26.25
CA PRO A 60 -15.51 -12.99 26.11
C PRO A 60 -15.05 -12.85 24.65
N VAL A 61 -15.50 -13.74 23.77
CA VAL A 61 -15.14 -13.71 22.35
C VAL A 61 -15.84 -12.54 21.65
N LYS A 62 -17.08 -12.21 22.04
CA LYS A 62 -17.79 -11.04 21.51
C LYS A 62 -17.08 -9.72 21.85
N VAL A 63 -16.66 -9.55 23.10
CA VAL A 63 -15.91 -8.35 23.53
C VAL A 63 -14.59 -8.22 22.77
N TRP A 64 -13.88 -9.34 22.58
CA TRP A 64 -12.65 -9.36 21.80
C TRP A 64 -12.89 -8.97 20.33
N LEU A 65 -13.99 -9.44 19.72
CA LEU A 65 -14.38 -9.09 18.35
C LEU A 65 -14.71 -7.59 18.20
N GLU A 66 -15.34 -6.98 19.18
CA GLU A 66 -15.61 -5.54 19.17
C GLU A 66 -14.31 -4.72 19.20
N GLN A 67 -13.35 -5.09 20.05
CA GLN A 67 -12.03 -4.46 20.05
C GLN A 67 -11.30 -4.64 18.72
N LEU A 68 -11.42 -5.82 18.13
CA LEU A 68 -10.82 -6.12 16.84
C LEU A 68 -11.41 -5.26 15.73
N ARG A 69 -12.73 -5.01 15.74
CA ARG A 69 -13.38 -4.08 14.79
C ARG A 69 -12.79 -2.68 14.87
N ASP A 70 -12.59 -2.18 16.08
CA ASP A 70 -12.07 -0.82 16.29
C ASP A 70 -10.60 -0.72 15.82
N ILE A 71 -9.81 -1.77 16.07
CA ILE A 71 -8.43 -1.86 15.57
C ILE A 71 -8.41 -1.97 14.04
N ALA A 72 -9.27 -2.81 13.44
CA ALA A 72 -9.36 -2.98 11.99
C ALA A 72 -9.76 -1.67 11.30
N SER A 73 -10.68 -0.91 11.87
CA SER A 73 -11.11 0.39 11.34
C SER A 73 -9.96 1.40 11.34
N LYS A 74 -9.26 1.55 12.48
CA LYS A 74 -8.08 2.43 12.58
C LYS A 74 -6.95 1.99 11.64
N THR A 75 -6.78 0.68 11.46
CA THR A 75 -5.79 0.13 10.54
C THR A 75 -6.12 0.52 9.11
N ASP A 76 -7.40 0.46 8.71
CA ASP A 76 -7.84 0.84 7.37
C ASP A 76 -7.56 2.32 7.08
N ASP A 77 -7.86 3.21 8.04
CA ASP A 77 -7.58 4.66 7.93
C ASP A 77 -6.08 4.93 7.69
N VAL A 78 -5.21 4.29 8.47
CA VAL A 78 -3.75 4.43 8.32
C VAL A 78 -3.26 3.85 7.00
N LEU A 79 -3.84 2.73 6.55
CA LEU A 79 -3.48 2.14 5.25
C LEU A 79 -3.90 3.03 4.08
N ASP A 80 -5.00 3.76 4.20
CA ASP A 80 -5.42 4.73 3.19
C ASP A 80 -4.46 5.91 3.10
N GLU A 81 -3.95 6.41 4.23
CA GLU A 81 -2.91 7.45 4.24
C GLU A 81 -1.61 6.96 3.57
N ILE A 82 -1.18 5.73 3.90
CA ILE A 82 0.00 5.11 3.27
C ILE A 82 -0.21 4.94 1.76
N ALA A 83 -1.39 4.46 1.34
CA ALA A 83 -1.72 4.27 -0.07
C ALA A 83 -1.77 5.61 -0.82
N TYR A 84 -2.27 6.67 -0.19
CA TYR A 84 -2.25 8.01 -0.75
C TYR A 84 -0.82 8.53 -0.95
N GLU A 85 0.04 8.44 0.08
CA GLU A 85 1.44 8.86 -0.03
C GLU A 85 2.22 8.02 -1.05
N HIS A 86 1.89 6.73 -1.19
CA HIS A 86 2.41 5.87 -2.26
C HIS A 86 2.13 6.46 -3.64
N LEU A 87 0.86 6.73 -3.92
CA LEU A 87 0.40 7.27 -5.20
C LEU A 87 1.01 8.64 -5.46
N ARG A 88 1.04 9.50 -4.44
CA ARG A 88 1.62 10.84 -4.53
C ARG A 88 3.09 10.79 -4.93
N ARG A 89 3.91 9.96 -4.25
CA ARG A 89 5.33 9.79 -4.58
C ARG A 89 5.54 9.23 -5.98
N LYS A 90 4.68 8.30 -6.43
CA LYS A 90 4.73 7.72 -7.78
C LYS A 90 4.46 8.78 -8.85
N VAL A 91 3.48 9.66 -8.63
CA VAL A 91 3.17 10.79 -9.52
C VAL A 91 4.33 11.78 -9.56
N ASP A 92 4.86 12.17 -8.41
CA ASP A 92 5.98 13.13 -8.34
C ASP A 92 7.24 12.60 -9.03
N THR A 93 7.54 11.32 -8.85
CA THR A 93 8.68 10.66 -9.52
C THR A 93 8.51 10.64 -11.04
N ARG A 94 7.29 10.40 -11.53
CA ARG A 94 6.97 10.45 -12.97
C ARG A 94 7.11 11.85 -13.53
N LYS A 95 6.60 12.88 -12.83
CA LYS A 95 6.72 14.29 -13.24
C LYS A 95 8.18 14.70 -13.37
N ARG A 96 9.00 14.44 -12.35
CA ARG A 96 10.45 14.74 -12.37
C ARG A 96 11.17 14.02 -13.52
N THR A 97 10.80 12.77 -13.79
CA THR A 97 11.37 12.01 -14.91
C THR A 97 10.99 12.64 -16.24
N GLN A 98 9.73 13.05 -16.43
CA GLN A 98 9.28 13.74 -17.64
C GLN A 98 9.99 15.10 -17.82
N GLU A 99 10.15 15.89 -16.77
CA GLU A 99 10.87 17.17 -16.86
C GLU A 99 12.32 16.97 -17.30
N LYS A 100 13.02 16.00 -16.69
CA LYS A 100 14.39 15.65 -17.06
C LYS A 100 14.48 15.15 -18.50
N THR A 101 13.54 14.33 -18.96
CA THR A 101 13.57 13.86 -20.35
C THR A 101 13.38 15.02 -21.32
N HIS A 102 12.44 15.93 -21.07
CA HIS A 102 12.26 17.14 -21.90
C HIS A 102 13.55 17.97 -21.98
N GLN A 103 14.20 18.24 -20.84
CA GLN A 103 15.49 18.93 -20.81
C GLN A 103 16.57 18.22 -21.63
N ILE A 104 16.65 16.89 -21.56
CA ILE A 104 17.61 16.11 -22.37
C ILE A 104 17.30 16.22 -23.87
N TYR A 105 16.02 16.20 -24.26
CA TYR A 105 15.62 16.37 -25.66
C TYR A 105 15.96 17.76 -26.19
N ASP A 106 15.76 18.81 -25.38
CA ASP A 106 16.07 20.19 -25.75
C ASP A 106 17.57 20.40 -25.92
N VAL A 107 18.37 19.98 -24.94
CA VAL A 107 19.84 20.05 -25.00
C VAL A 107 20.36 19.28 -26.22
N ARG A 108 19.88 18.04 -26.46
CA ARG A 108 20.29 17.25 -27.63
C ARG A 108 19.88 17.89 -28.96
N ARG A 109 18.74 18.58 -29.01
CA ARG A 109 18.30 19.32 -30.21
C ARG A 109 19.27 20.47 -30.48
N GLU A 110 19.64 21.23 -29.44
CA GLU A 110 20.57 22.35 -29.55
C GLU A 110 21.96 21.89 -30.04
N TYR A 111 22.52 20.84 -29.46
CA TYR A 111 23.78 20.24 -29.94
C TYR A 111 23.71 19.80 -31.41
N ARG A 112 22.58 19.22 -31.85
CA ARG A 112 22.39 18.82 -33.25
C ARG A 112 22.38 20.01 -34.20
N LEU A 113 21.76 21.13 -33.79
CA LEU A 113 21.72 22.36 -34.60
C LEU A 113 23.08 23.04 -34.68
N LEU A 114 23.86 23.02 -33.59
CA LEU A 114 25.18 23.67 -33.52
C LEU A 114 26.29 22.88 -34.23
N PHE A 115 26.26 21.55 -34.19
CA PHE A 115 27.38 20.71 -34.62
C PHE A 115 27.03 19.65 -35.68
N GLY A 116 25.77 19.53 -36.09
CA GLY A 116 25.29 18.47 -36.99
C GLY A 116 25.61 18.64 -38.48
N HIS A 117 26.23 19.74 -38.90
CA HIS A 117 26.53 20.03 -40.31
C HIS A 117 27.95 19.61 -40.75
N HIS A 118 28.73 18.93 -39.91
CA HIS A 118 30.14 18.63 -40.18
C HIS A 118 30.47 17.15 -40.50
N THR A 119 29.53 16.44 -41.11
CA THR A 119 29.82 15.13 -41.73
C THR A 119 29.54 15.21 -43.23
N GLY A 120 30.55 15.65 -43.98
CA GLY A 120 30.67 15.57 -45.42
C GLY A 120 32.04 15.02 -45.76
#